data_AF-A0A9E2H7T1-F1
#
_entry.id   AF-A0A9E2H7T1-F1
#
_cell.length_a   1.000
_cell.length_b   1.000
_cell.length_c   1.000
_cell.angle_alpha   90.00
_cell.angle_beta   90.00
_cell.angle_gamma   90.00
#
_symmetry.space_group_name_H-M   'P 1'
#
loop_
_entity.id
_entity.type
_entity.pdbx_description
1 polymer ?
#
loop_
_entity_poly.entity_id
_entity_poly.type
_entity_poly.pdbx_seq_one_letter_code
_entity_poly.pdbx_strand_id
1 'polypeptide(L)' 'MISREEIIKILKEVNDLVRQRYKADIKGIFGSFARGEESDKSDIDILVEF' A
#
# COMPACT_ATOMS: atom_id res chain seq x y z
N MET A 1 -12.43 -10.35 -2.48
CA MET A 1 -11.64 -9.21 -2.97
C MET A 1 -11.36 -8.33 -1.76
N ILE A 2 -10.10 -8.02 -1.47
CA ILE A 2 -9.76 -7.16 -0.33
C ILE A 2 -10.20 -5.73 -0.66
N SER A 3 -10.86 -5.05 0.27
CA SER A 3 -11.29 -3.66 0.07
C SER A 3 -10.10 -2.69 0.11
N ARG A 4 -10.24 -1.53 -0.53
CA ARG A 4 -9.23 -0.45 -0.44
C ARG A 4 -8.97 -0.07 1.02
N GLU A 5 -10.01 -0.03 1.84
CA GLU A 5 -9.94 0.29 3.27
C GLU A 5 -9.14 -0.76 4.06
N GLU A 6 -9.29 -2.05 3.75
CA GLU A 6 -8.46 -3.11 4.32
C GLU A 6 -7.00 -2.98 3.92
N ILE A 7 -6.70 -2.66 2.65
CA ILE A 7 -5.32 -2.45 2.20
C ILE A 7 -4.69 -1.30 2.97
N ILE A 8 -5.38 -0.16 3.09
CA ILE A 8 -4.88 0.99 3.86
C ILE A 8 -4.65 0.62 5.32
N LYS A 9 -5.53 -0.19 5.92
CA LYS A 9 -5.35 -0.68 7.29
C LYS A 9 -4.07 -1.52 7.43
N ILE A 10 -3.86 -2.49 6.53
CA ILE A 10 -2.67 -3.34 6.53
C ILE A 10 -1.41 -2.49 6.35
N LEU A 11 -1.41 -1.54 5.41
CA LEU A 11 -0.27 -0.64 5.17
C LEU A 11 0.11 0.18 6.40
N LYS A 12 -0.87 0.64 7.19
CA LYS A 12 -0.63 1.33 8.45
C LYS A 12 0.00 0.41 9.50
N GLU A 13 -0.48 -0.84 9.61
CA GLU A 13 0.04 -1.82 10.56
C GLU A 13 1.49 -2.22 10.25
N VAL A 14 1.86 -2.32 8.97
CA VAL A 14 3.23 -2.71 8.55
C VAL A 14 4.20 -1.53 8.43
N ASN A 15 3.74 -0.27 8.49
CA ASN A 15 4.60 0.88 8.24
C ASN A 15 5.80 0.95 9.20
N ASP A 16 5.60 0.64 10.47
CA ASP A 16 6.69 0.63 11.46
C ASP A 16 7.75 -0.43 11.13
N LEU A 17 7.33 -1.61 10.67
CA LEU A 17 8.25 -2.66 10.21
C LEU A 17 9.04 -2.18 8.99
N VAL A 18 8.39 -1.51 8.04
CA VAL A 18 9.03 -0.99 6.82
C VAL A 18 10.05 0.09 7.16
N ARG A 19 9.70 1.04 8.04
CA ARG A 19 10.61 2.06 8.57
C ARG A 19 11.83 1.45 9.24
N GLN A 20 11.64 0.43 10.07
CA GLN A 20 12.76 -0.19 10.78
C GLN A 20 13.70 -0.96 9.85
N ARG A 21 13.15 -1.79 8.96
CA ARG A 21 13.89 -2.74 8.12
C ARG A 21 14.50 -2.10 6.88
N TYR A 22 13.76 -1.19 6.23
CA TYR A 22 14.14 -0.64 4.93
C TYR A 22 14.52 0.84 4.99
N LYS A 23 14.38 1.49 6.16
CA LYS A 23 14.56 2.94 6.31
C LYS A 23 13.68 3.71 5.33
N ALA A 24 12.46 3.21 5.12
CA ALA A 24 11.49 3.80 4.20
C ALA A 24 10.16 4.04 4.92
N ASP A 25 9.46 5.11 4.56
CA ASP A 25 8.14 5.44 5.08
C ASP A 25 7.08 5.28 4.00
N ILE A 26 6.05 4.47 4.25
CA ILE A 26 4.93 4.31 3.33
C ILE A 26 4.11 5.60 3.33
N LYS A 27 3.97 6.22 2.16
CA LYS A 27 3.17 7.44 1.95
C LYS A 27 1.77 7.15 1.42
N GLY A 28 1.58 6.03 0.72
CA GLY A 28 0.27 5.62 0.23
C GLY A 28 0.30 4.60 -0.88
N ILE A 29 -0.84 4.44 -1.54
CA ILE A 29 -1.05 3.55 -2.69
C ILE A 29 -1.08 4.41 -3.95
N PHE A 30 -0.52 3.90 -5.05
CA PHE A 30 -0.71 4.47 -6.39
C PHE A 30 -1.20 3.38 -7.36
N GLY A 31 -1.24 3.67 -8.66
CA GLY A 31 -1.63 2.66 -9.64
C GLY A 31 -3.14 2.41 -9.71
N SER A 32 -3.51 1.18 -10.10
CA SER A 32 -4.90 0.80 -10.42
C SER A 32 -5.86 0.96 -9.23
N PHE A 33 -5.45 0.54 -8.03
CA PHE A 33 -6.21 0.69 -6.78
C PHE A 33 -6.46 2.16 -6.38
N ALA A 34 -5.57 3.08 -6.76
CA ALA A 34 -5.78 4.51 -6.52
C ALA A 34 -6.78 5.12 -7.51
N ARG A 35 -6.93 4.53 -8.71
CA ARG A 35 -7.83 5.00 -9.77
C ARG A 35 -9.21 4.32 -9.77
N GLY A 36 -9.39 3.24 -9.01
CA GLY A 36 -10.61 2.43 -9.07
C GLY A 36 -10.69 1.57 -10.33
N GLU A 37 -9.54 1.27 -10.93
CA GLU A 37 -9.40 0.47 -12.16
C GLU A 37 -8.85 -0.93 -11.86
N GLU A 38 -8.79 -1.32 -10.58
CA GLU A 38 -8.29 -2.62 -10.16
C GLU A 38 -9.21 -3.76 -10.63
N SER A 39 -8.60 -4.90 -10.91
CA SER A 39 -9.25 -6.16 -11.19
C SER A 39 -8.85 -7.18 -10.12
N ASP A 40 -9.48 -8.35 -10.16
CA ASP A 40 -9.12 -9.52 -9.36
C ASP A 40 -7.67 -10.01 -9.60
N LYS A 41 -7.02 -9.57 -10.68
CA LYS A 41 -5.62 -9.87 -11.01
C LYS A 41 -4.65 -8.72 -10.72
N SER A 42 -5.16 -7.59 -10.22
CA SER A 42 -4.33 -6.42 -9.97
C SER A 42 -3.44 -6.62 -8.74
N ASP A 43 -2.20 -6.15 -8.86
CA ASP A 43 -1.26 -5.97 -7.76
C ASP A 43 -1.52 -4.63 -7.03
N ILE A 44 -0.76 -4.39 -5.96
CA ILE A 44 -0.85 -3.18 -5.14
C ILE A 44 0.47 -2.43 -5.25
N ASP A 45 0.42 -1.24 -5.83
CA ASP A 45 1.56 -0.34 -5.94
C ASP A 45 1.66 0.58 -4.71
N ILE A 46 2.82 0.62 -4.06
CA ILE A 46 3.05 1.38 -2.81
C ILE A 46 4.10 2.47 -3.02
N LEU A 47 3.75 3.71 -2.69
CA LEU A 47 4.69 4.83 -2.69
C LEU A 47 5.40 4.91 -1.34
N VAL A 48 6.73 4.98 -1.38
CA VAL A 48 7.58 5.13 -0.19
C VAL A 48 8.53 6.32 -0.33
N GLU A 49 8.92 6.90 0.81
CA GLU A 49 10.00 7.88 0.95
C GLU A 49 11.17 7.23 1.70
N PHE A 50 12.40 7.53 1.31
CA PHE A 50 13.63 6.98 1.93
C PHE A 50 14.36 8.04 2.77
#